data_AF-A0A818C2Q6-F1
#
_entry.id   AF-A0A818C2Q6-F1
#
_cell.length_a   1.000
_cell.length_b   1.000
_cell.length_c   1.000
_cell.angle_alpha   90.00
_cell.angle_beta   90.00
_cell.angle_gamma   90.00
#
_symmetry.space_group_name_H-M   'P 1'
#
loop_
_entity.id
_entity.type
_entity.pdbx_description
1 polymer ?
#
loop_
_entity_poly.entity_id
_entity_poly.type
_entity_poly.pdbx_seq_one_letter_code
_entity_poly.pdbx_strand_id
1 'polypeptide(L)'
;MLLKSGLAQAKIQGFAEVLAAKDVEDGLSTLIQTEGLGGLRPNTIVICWPTQWRKDFDSFTAEAFIRTIAIAEVRQCAVIVPKNIDNFPDLKENQDGTIDIWWIIHDGGLLFLIAFLLKRNKVWSHCRIRLFTVTQIEDNSVAMKRDLEKYMYQLRIQAEVDVVEMADQEISAYAYERSLRLAERIKLLKDLKLGDKDLQLQSQIPMETIINSQQQQQRRSSFDDSNNQYHYTFTPNQLESFKHNVTESSMRKMHSAVRLNEQIKERSRDAKLVLINLPSPPTKQSTLAAYSYMEYVDVLTEGLDRLLLMRGSGREVITIFS
;
A
#
# COMPACT_ATOMS: atom_id res chain seq x y z
N MET A 1 -26.66 -18.15 8.78
CA MET A 1 -26.07 -19.51 8.64
C MET A 1 -24.95 -19.55 7.60
N LEU A 2 -25.13 -18.96 6.41
CA LEU A 2 -24.14 -19.01 5.31
C LEU A 2 -22.74 -18.47 5.67
N LEU A 3 -22.63 -17.32 6.32
CA LEU A 3 -21.32 -16.76 6.71
C LEU A 3 -20.57 -17.66 7.70
N LYS A 4 -21.29 -18.22 8.70
CA LYS A 4 -20.69 -19.13 9.69
C LYS A 4 -20.22 -20.44 9.03
N SER A 5 -20.98 -20.99 8.08
CA SER A 5 -20.52 -22.15 7.30
C SER A 5 -19.33 -21.82 6.41
N GLY A 6 -19.29 -20.62 5.82
CA GLY A 6 -18.14 -20.15 5.03
C GLY A 6 -16.85 -20.05 5.85
N LEU A 7 -16.92 -19.47 7.06
CA LEU A 7 -15.79 -19.43 7.99
C LEU A 7 -15.28 -20.83 8.34
N ALA A 8 -16.20 -21.77 8.62
CA ALA A 8 -15.85 -23.15 8.94
C ALA A 8 -15.17 -23.87 7.76
N GLN A 9 -15.67 -23.70 6.54
CA GLN A 9 -15.08 -24.26 5.32
C GLN A 9 -13.68 -23.70 5.05
N ALA A 10 -13.50 -22.40 5.27
CA ALA A 10 -12.22 -21.71 5.14
C ALA A 10 -11.26 -21.98 6.32
N LYS A 11 -11.68 -22.74 7.35
CA LYS A 11 -10.94 -23.00 8.59
C LYS A 11 -10.54 -21.71 9.35
N ILE A 12 -11.40 -20.70 9.28
CA ILE A 12 -11.20 -19.42 9.97
C ILE A 12 -11.88 -19.48 11.33
N GLN A 13 -11.11 -19.24 12.40
CA GLN A 13 -11.65 -19.04 13.74
C GLN A 13 -12.04 -17.57 13.89
N GLY A 14 -13.33 -17.29 14.02
CA GLY A 14 -13.80 -15.92 14.15
C GLY A 14 -15.31 -15.81 14.33
N PHE A 15 -15.78 -14.58 14.33
CA PHE A 15 -17.20 -14.24 14.47
C PHE A 15 -17.73 -13.74 13.13
N ALA A 16 -19.03 -13.92 12.92
CA ALA A 16 -19.73 -13.40 11.75
C ALA A 16 -20.84 -12.47 12.24
N GLU A 17 -20.79 -11.23 11.76
CA GLU A 17 -21.77 -10.18 12.04
C GLU A 17 -22.45 -9.73 10.74
N VAL A 18 -23.70 -9.29 10.85
CA VAL A 18 -24.48 -8.76 9.73
C VAL A 18 -25.16 -7.49 10.22
N LEU A 19 -24.88 -6.38 9.54
CA LEU A 19 -25.48 -5.09 9.79
C LEU A 19 -26.46 -4.75 8.66
N ALA A 20 -27.70 -4.40 9.02
CA ALA A 20 -28.64 -3.80 8.08
C ALA A 20 -28.52 -2.28 8.15
N ALA A 21 -28.26 -1.65 7.00
CA ALA A 21 -28.13 -0.20 6.87
C ALA A 21 -28.88 0.29 5.63
N LYS A 22 -29.13 1.60 5.56
CA LYS A 22 -29.82 2.24 4.42
C LYS A 22 -29.01 2.18 3.12
N ASP A 23 -27.68 2.21 3.22
CA ASP A 23 -26.73 2.14 2.13
C ASP A 23 -25.43 1.48 2.63
N VAL A 24 -24.62 1.01 1.68
CA VAL A 24 -23.38 0.28 1.97
C VAL A 24 -22.37 1.17 2.70
N GLU A 25 -22.36 2.46 2.36
CA GLU A 25 -21.39 3.43 2.87
C GLU A 25 -21.55 3.65 4.37
N ASP A 26 -22.77 3.93 4.82
CA ASP A 26 -23.09 4.11 6.24
C ASP A 26 -23.05 2.78 7.01
N GLY A 27 -23.38 1.67 6.35
CA GLY A 27 -23.18 0.33 6.90
C GLY A 27 -21.71 0.05 7.22
N LEU A 28 -20.81 0.21 6.26
CA LEU A 28 -19.36 0.01 6.45
C LEU A 28 -18.79 0.98 7.49
N SER A 29 -19.22 2.24 7.45
CA SER A 29 -18.79 3.25 8.42
C SER A 29 -19.17 2.90 9.85
N THR A 30 -20.40 2.43 10.05
CA THR A 30 -20.89 2.01 11.37
C THR A 30 -20.10 0.80 11.84
N LEU A 31 -19.98 -0.24 10.99
CA LEU A 31 -19.27 -1.47 11.31
C LEU A 31 -17.83 -1.18 11.77
N ILE A 32 -17.05 -0.44 10.99
CA ILE A 32 -15.64 -0.15 11.32
C ILE A 32 -15.50 0.60 12.66
N GLN A 33 -16.45 1.47 12.99
CA GLN A 33 -16.38 2.28 14.20
C GLN A 33 -16.82 1.52 15.45
N THR A 34 -17.89 0.73 15.34
CA THR A 34 -18.55 0.07 16.47
C THR A 34 -18.03 -1.32 16.76
N GLU A 35 -17.37 -1.98 15.81
CA GLU A 35 -16.87 -3.34 15.97
C GLU A 35 -15.84 -3.49 17.10
N GLY A 36 -15.93 -4.64 17.77
CA GLY A 36 -15.12 -5.01 18.92
C GLY A 36 -15.83 -4.90 20.27
N LEU A 37 -15.29 -5.60 21.26
CA LEU A 37 -15.83 -5.66 22.61
C LEU A 37 -14.74 -5.36 23.63
N GLY A 38 -14.88 -4.26 24.38
CA GLY A 38 -13.88 -3.82 25.35
C GLY A 38 -12.53 -3.55 24.67
N GLY A 39 -11.49 -4.26 25.12
CA GLY A 39 -10.13 -4.20 24.55
C GLY A 39 -9.92 -5.06 23.29
N LEU A 40 -10.83 -5.99 23.00
CA LEU A 40 -10.76 -6.81 21.77
C LEU A 40 -11.37 -6.02 20.62
N ARG A 41 -10.52 -5.35 19.84
CA ARG A 41 -10.93 -4.51 18.70
C ARG A 41 -10.12 -4.87 17.47
N PRO A 42 -10.72 -4.88 16.26
CA PRO A 42 -9.96 -5.05 15.03
C PRO A 42 -8.90 -3.95 14.88
N ASN A 43 -7.70 -4.34 14.47
CA ASN A 43 -6.58 -3.44 14.16
C ASN A 43 -6.27 -3.40 12.66
N THR A 44 -6.90 -4.27 11.87
CA THR A 44 -6.71 -4.36 10.42
C THR A 44 -8.06 -4.62 9.76
N ILE A 45 -8.33 -3.86 8.71
CA ILE A 45 -9.51 -3.98 7.88
C ILE A 45 -9.08 -4.60 6.55
N VAL A 46 -9.74 -5.70 6.16
CA VAL A 46 -9.51 -6.35 4.88
C VAL A 46 -10.74 -6.11 4.01
N ILE A 47 -10.58 -5.40 2.90
CA ILE A 47 -11.66 -5.08 1.96
C ILE A 47 -11.20 -5.40 0.53
N CYS A 48 -12.07 -5.98 -0.29
CA CYS A 48 -11.69 -6.33 -1.66
C CYS A 48 -11.59 -5.08 -2.54
N TRP A 49 -10.69 -5.10 -3.54
CA TRP A 49 -10.69 -4.10 -4.59
C TRP A 49 -12.03 -4.09 -5.33
N PRO A 50 -12.70 -2.94 -5.51
CA PRO A 50 -14.03 -2.90 -6.10
C PRO A 50 -13.95 -3.05 -7.63
N THR A 51 -13.90 -4.28 -8.15
CA THR A 51 -13.65 -4.56 -9.58
C THR A 51 -14.65 -3.93 -10.56
N GLN A 52 -15.86 -3.61 -10.11
CA GLN A 52 -16.91 -3.03 -10.94
C GLN A 52 -16.96 -1.50 -10.91
N TRP A 53 -15.98 -0.83 -10.28
CA TRP A 53 -15.96 0.63 -10.15
C TRP A 53 -15.98 1.40 -11.48
N ARG A 54 -15.50 0.78 -12.59
CA ARG A 54 -15.57 1.34 -13.94
C ARG A 54 -16.89 1.07 -14.66
N LYS A 55 -17.67 0.09 -14.18
CA LYS A 55 -18.91 -0.33 -14.83
C LYS A 55 -19.99 0.71 -14.58
N ASP A 56 -20.73 1.07 -15.62
CA ASP A 56 -21.88 1.98 -15.56
C ASP A 56 -21.58 3.38 -14.99
N PHE A 57 -20.31 3.80 -14.96
CA PHE A 57 -19.86 5.04 -14.29
C PHE A 57 -20.39 5.14 -12.84
N ASP A 58 -20.35 4.03 -12.10
CA ASP A 58 -20.76 3.99 -10.70
C ASP A 58 -19.79 4.78 -9.80
N SER A 59 -20.06 6.07 -9.65
CA SER A 59 -19.36 6.96 -8.74
C SER A 59 -19.44 6.52 -7.29
N PHE A 60 -20.55 5.88 -6.91
CA PHE A 60 -20.81 5.52 -5.53
C PHE A 60 -19.86 4.43 -5.05
N THR A 61 -19.54 3.44 -5.90
CA THR A 61 -18.58 2.38 -5.54
C THR A 61 -17.18 2.93 -5.28
N ALA A 62 -16.69 3.83 -6.14
CA ALA A 62 -15.39 4.47 -5.94
C ALA A 62 -15.38 5.34 -4.67
N GLU A 63 -16.41 6.16 -4.47
CA GLU A 63 -16.53 7.03 -3.29
C GLU A 63 -16.62 6.22 -1.98
N ALA A 64 -17.43 5.16 -1.96
CA ALA A 64 -17.59 4.29 -0.80
C ALA A 64 -16.27 3.61 -0.43
N PHE A 65 -15.50 3.14 -1.40
CA PHE A 65 -14.18 2.54 -1.15
C PHE A 65 -13.20 3.56 -0.54
N ILE A 66 -13.13 4.77 -1.11
CA ILE A 66 -12.26 5.83 -0.60
C ILE A 66 -12.67 6.28 0.80
N ARG A 67 -13.97 6.44 1.04
CA ARG A 67 -14.48 6.77 2.38
C ARG A 67 -14.16 5.67 3.38
N THR A 68 -14.24 4.40 2.98
CA THR A 68 -13.87 3.25 3.82
C THR A 68 -12.39 3.32 4.25
N ILE A 69 -11.49 3.62 3.31
CA ILE A 69 -10.06 3.82 3.64
C ILE A 69 -9.87 5.01 4.59
N ALA A 70 -10.56 6.13 4.35
CA ALA A 70 -10.48 7.31 5.22
C ALA A 70 -10.99 7.01 6.64
N ILE A 71 -12.08 6.25 6.78
CA ILE A 71 -12.62 5.82 8.08
C ILE A 71 -11.65 4.88 8.79
N ALA A 72 -11.02 3.95 8.07
CA ALA A 72 -9.99 3.06 8.62
C ALA A 72 -8.81 3.85 9.20
N GLU A 73 -8.38 4.91 8.51
CA GLU A 73 -7.31 5.80 8.95
C GLU A 73 -7.70 6.57 10.23
N VAL A 74 -8.92 7.12 10.29
CA VAL A 74 -9.45 7.75 11.51
C VAL A 74 -9.53 6.75 12.66
N ARG A 75 -9.91 5.50 12.36
CA ARG A 75 -9.97 4.41 13.36
C ARG A 75 -8.60 3.88 13.78
N GLN A 76 -7.54 4.30 13.09
CA GLN A 76 -6.16 3.83 13.27
C GLN A 76 -6.03 2.32 13.03
N CYS A 77 -6.74 1.82 12.03
CA CYS A 77 -6.61 0.46 11.53
C CYS A 77 -5.72 0.44 10.29
N ALA A 78 -4.92 -0.61 10.15
CA ALA A 78 -4.31 -0.92 8.87
C ALA A 78 -5.40 -1.34 7.86
N VAL A 79 -5.15 -1.14 6.58
CA VAL A 79 -6.02 -1.59 5.48
C VAL A 79 -5.24 -2.53 4.58
N ILE A 80 -5.83 -3.68 4.27
CA ILE A 80 -5.32 -4.64 3.29
C ILE A 80 -6.38 -4.82 2.21
N VAL A 81 -5.96 -4.64 0.96
CA VAL A 81 -6.83 -4.71 -0.21
C VAL A 81 -6.30 -5.77 -1.18
N PRO A 82 -6.83 -7.01 -1.13
CA PRO A 82 -6.59 -7.97 -2.19
C PRO A 82 -7.22 -7.49 -3.49
N LYS A 83 -6.42 -7.49 -4.55
CA LYS A 83 -6.85 -7.23 -5.92
C LYS A 83 -6.62 -8.49 -6.75
N ASN A 84 -7.54 -8.74 -7.69
CA ASN A 84 -7.63 -9.99 -8.48
C ASN A 84 -7.81 -11.22 -7.58
N ILE A 85 -8.76 -11.14 -6.64
CA ILE A 85 -9.00 -12.20 -5.65
C ILE A 85 -9.33 -13.55 -6.30
N ASP A 86 -9.94 -13.54 -7.48
CA ASP A 86 -10.27 -14.75 -8.23
C ASP A 86 -9.03 -15.55 -8.64
N ASN A 87 -7.85 -14.93 -8.66
CA ASN A 87 -6.58 -15.58 -9.00
C ASN A 87 -5.85 -16.09 -7.75
N PHE A 88 -6.35 -15.85 -6.53
CA PHE A 88 -5.72 -16.35 -5.31
C PHE A 88 -5.88 -17.86 -5.16
N PRO A 89 -4.85 -18.56 -4.64
CA PRO A 89 -4.87 -20.01 -4.54
C PRO A 89 -5.83 -20.49 -3.47
N ASP A 90 -6.41 -21.66 -3.72
CA ASP A 90 -7.17 -22.39 -2.72
C ASP A 90 -6.26 -22.93 -1.59
N LEU A 91 -6.86 -23.29 -0.45
CA LEU A 91 -6.15 -23.82 0.72
C LEU A 91 -5.30 -25.09 0.47
N LYS A 92 -5.46 -25.73 -0.69
CA LYS A 92 -4.75 -26.95 -1.10
C LYS A 92 -3.70 -26.69 -2.20
N GLU A 93 -3.67 -25.50 -2.77
CA GLU A 93 -2.85 -25.17 -3.93
C GLU A 93 -1.53 -24.54 -3.50
N ASN A 94 -0.54 -25.37 -3.21
CA ASN A 94 0.79 -24.88 -2.86
C ASN A 94 1.37 -24.02 -3.97
N GLN A 95 1.91 -22.88 -3.58
CA GLN A 95 2.61 -21.95 -4.43
C GLN A 95 4.11 -22.17 -4.30
N ASP A 96 4.78 -22.18 -5.45
CA ASP A 96 6.23 -22.20 -5.56
C ASP A 96 6.66 -21.04 -6.47
N GLY A 97 7.65 -20.27 -6.03
CA GLY A 97 8.04 -19.01 -6.66
C GLY A 97 8.41 -17.94 -5.65
N THR A 98 8.07 -16.68 -5.93
CA THR A 98 8.43 -15.54 -5.08
C THR A 98 7.23 -14.76 -4.58
N ILE A 99 7.37 -14.23 -3.36
CA ILE A 99 6.55 -13.17 -2.79
C ILE A 99 7.39 -11.90 -2.86
N ASP A 100 6.97 -10.95 -3.68
CA ASP A 100 7.72 -9.74 -3.95
C ASP A 100 7.12 -8.57 -3.17
N ILE A 101 7.94 -7.93 -2.36
CA ILE A 101 7.57 -6.79 -1.52
C ILE A 101 8.14 -5.53 -2.15
N TRP A 102 7.26 -4.63 -2.59
CA TRP A 102 7.62 -3.31 -3.08
C TRP A 102 7.41 -2.27 -1.98
N TRP A 103 8.50 -1.99 -1.27
CA TRP A 103 8.53 -1.07 -0.16
C TRP A 103 8.85 0.34 -0.65
N ILE A 104 7.79 1.10 -0.93
CA ILE A 104 7.90 2.46 -1.49
C ILE A 104 7.81 3.50 -0.37
N ILE A 105 6.98 3.25 0.65
CA ILE A 105 6.84 4.10 1.86
C ILE A 105 7.05 3.26 3.12
N HIS A 106 7.63 3.89 4.15
CA HIS A 106 7.64 3.35 5.51
C HIS A 106 6.22 3.24 6.10
N ASP A 107 5.78 2.01 6.26
CA ASP A 107 4.47 1.59 6.80
C ASP A 107 4.60 0.92 8.19
N GLY A 108 5.69 1.22 8.91
CA GLY A 108 5.99 0.59 10.19
C GLY A 108 6.37 -0.90 10.08
N GLY A 109 6.64 -1.40 8.87
CA GLY A 109 7.08 -2.77 8.58
C GLY A 109 5.92 -3.76 8.39
N LEU A 110 4.68 -3.26 8.25
CA LEU A 110 3.48 -4.08 8.08
C LEU A 110 3.61 -5.03 6.87
N LEU A 111 4.14 -4.55 5.74
CA LEU A 111 4.43 -5.38 4.57
C LEU A 111 5.33 -6.58 4.91
N PHE A 112 6.38 -6.38 5.71
CA PHE A 112 7.28 -7.45 6.13
C PHE A 112 6.58 -8.46 7.04
N LEU A 113 5.76 -7.96 7.98
CA LEU A 113 4.97 -8.82 8.86
C LEU A 113 4.00 -9.70 8.08
N ILE A 114 3.28 -9.13 7.10
CA ILE A 114 2.33 -9.91 6.30
C ILE A 114 3.07 -10.95 5.44
N ALA A 115 4.17 -10.58 4.78
CA ALA A 115 4.96 -11.56 4.02
C ALA A 115 5.49 -12.70 4.90
N PHE A 116 5.98 -12.37 6.10
CA PHE A 116 6.47 -13.34 7.07
C PHE A 116 5.37 -14.29 7.56
N LEU A 117 4.19 -13.74 7.92
CA LEU A 117 3.05 -14.54 8.35
C LEU A 117 2.51 -15.43 7.23
N LEU A 118 2.49 -14.94 5.98
CA LEU A 118 2.08 -15.75 4.83
C LEU A 118 2.98 -16.98 4.66
N LYS A 119 4.30 -16.86 4.80
CA LYS A 119 5.22 -18.00 4.73
C LYS A 119 4.99 -19.09 5.79
N ARG A 120 4.30 -18.77 6.90
CA ARG A 120 3.92 -19.80 7.89
C ARG A 120 2.74 -20.66 7.40
N ASN A 121 1.99 -20.21 6.41
CA ASN A 121 0.94 -20.99 5.78
C ASN A 121 1.53 -22.00 4.78
N LYS A 122 0.98 -23.23 4.76
CA LYS A 122 1.42 -24.31 3.86
C LYS A 122 1.42 -23.89 2.38
N VAL A 123 0.40 -23.14 1.97
CA VAL A 123 0.24 -22.63 0.60
C VAL A 123 1.46 -21.83 0.14
N TRP A 124 2.01 -20.98 1.00
CA TRP A 124 3.07 -20.04 0.64
C TRP A 124 4.44 -20.41 1.21
N SER A 125 4.53 -21.53 1.92
CA SER A 125 5.73 -21.94 2.68
C SER A 125 6.99 -22.11 1.82
N HIS A 126 6.83 -22.53 0.57
CA HIS A 126 7.92 -22.73 -0.39
C HIS A 126 8.32 -21.44 -1.12
N CYS A 127 7.52 -20.37 -1.03
CA CYS A 127 7.84 -19.13 -1.70
C CYS A 127 9.07 -18.44 -1.06
N ARG A 128 9.93 -17.86 -1.88
CA ARG A 128 11.03 -16.99 -1.46
C ARG A 128 10.54 -15.56 -1.34
N ILE A 129 11.05 -14.79 -0.37
CA ILE A 129 10.71 -13.37 -0.24
C ILE A 129 11.77 -12.56 -0.97
N ARG A 130 11.34 -11.62 -1.82
CA ARG A 130 12.20 -10.59 -2.42
C ARG A 130 11.70 -9.22 -1.99
N LEU A 131 12.61 -8.34 -1.62
CA LEU A 131 12.34 -6.99 -1.17
C LEU A 131 12.93 -6.00 -2.18
N PHE A 132 12.06 -5.21 -2.79
CA PHE A 132 12.42 -4.09 -3.64
C PHE A 132 12.14 -2.79 -2.88
N THR A 133 13.16 -1.98 -2.66
CA THR A 133 13.00 -0.63 -2.11
C THR A 133 13.28 0.40 -3.20
N VAL A 134 12.57 1.53 -3.19
CA VAL A 134 12.77 2.60 -4.16
C VAL A 134 13.55 3.76 -3.53
N THR A 135 14.61 4.20 -4.21
CA THR A 135 15.49 5.28 -3.76
C THR A 135 15.71 6.31 -4.88
N GLN A 136 16.07 7.55 -4.52
CA GLN A 136 16.44 8.55 -5.52
C GLN A 136 17.87 8.28 -6.03
N ILE A 137 18.17 8.77 -7.24
CA ILE A 137 19.48 8.57 -7.89
C ILE A 137 20.62 9.22 -7.07
N GLU A 138 20.30 10.26 -6.30
CA GLU A 138 21.24 10.97 -5.44
C GLU A 138 21.54 10.25 -4.12
N ASP A 139 20.72 9.26 -3.75
CA ASP A 139 20.85 8.53 -2.49
C ASP A 139 21.93 7.43 -2.60
N ASN A 140 22.53 7.07 -1.46
CA ASN A 140 23.49 5.97 -1.41
C ASN A 140 22.76 4.62 -1.39
N SER A 141 22.44 4.10 -2.58
CA SER A 141 21.74 2.82 -2.77
C SER A 141 22.49 1.63 -2.15
N VAL A 142 23.83 1.63 -2.18
CA VAL A 142 24.66 0.57 -1.59
C VAL A 142 24.54 0.52 -0.07
N ALA A 143 24.61 1.68 0.59
CA ALA A 143 24.42 1.76 2.03
C ALA A 143 23.00 1.32 2.43
N MET A 144 21.98 1.79 1.69
CA MET A 144 20.59 1.43 1.93
C MET A 144 20.35 -0.09 1.81
N LYS A 145 20.92 -0.72 0.77
CA LYS A 145 20.85 -2.18 0.60
C LYS A 145 21.43 -2.91 1.82
N ARG A 146 22.64 -2.53 2.24
CA ARG A 146 23.33 -3.15 3.37
C ARG A 146 22.55 -3.00 4.69
N ASP A 147 21.99 -1.82 4.93
CA ASP A 147 21.21 -1.55 6.14
C ASP A 147 19.92 -2.37 6.16
N LEU A 148 19.26 -2.51 5.02
CA LEU A 148 18.06 -3.34 4.89
C LEU A 148 18.37 -4.84 5.03
N GLU A 149 19.45 -5.33 4.45
CA GLU A 149 19.90 -6.72 4.65
C GLU A 149 20.16 -7.01 6.13
N LYS A 150 20.83 -6.08 6.82
CA LYS A 150 21.07 -6.17 8.26
C LYS A 150 19.77 -6.15 9.06
N TYR A 151 18.81 -5.30 8.68
CA TYR A 151 17.50 -5.21 9.31
C TYR A 151 16.70 -6.52 9.14
N MET A 152 16.64 -7.07 7.93
CA MET A 152 15.98 -8.35 7.64
C MET A 152 16.62 -9.51 8.41
N TYR A 153 17.95 -9.52 8.52
CA TYR A 153 18.67 -10.49 9.34
C TYR A 153 18.28 -10.42 10.83
N GLN A 154 18.19 -9.21 11.41
CA GLN A 154 17.77 -9.03 12.80
C GLN A 154 16.33 -9.48 13.03
N LEU A 155 15.46 -9.26 12.05
CA LEU A 155 14.08 -9.75 12.04
C LEU A 155 13.97 -11.26 11.78
N ARG A 156 15.07 -11.94 11.44
CA ARG A 156 15.10 -13.37 11.04
C ARG A 156 14.19 -13.66 9.83
N ILE A 157 14.01 -12.69 8.96
CA ILE A 157 13.31 -12.87 7.70
C ILE A 157 14.35 -13.09 6.61
N GLN A 158 14.36 -14.28 6.02
CA GLN A 158 15.20 -14.58 4.87
C GLN A 158 14.56 -13.97 3.61
N ALA A 159 15.09 -12.83 3.19
CA ALA A 159 14.67 -12.12 1.99
C ALA A 159 15.88 -11.70 1.13
N GLU A 160 15.71 -11.74 -0.19
CA GLU A 160 16.64 -11.15 -1.15
C GLU A 160 16.32 -9.65 -1.25
N VAL A 161 17.30 -8.75 -1.06
CA VAL A 161 17.07 -7.29 -1.04
C VAL A 161 17.67 -6.63 -2.27
N ASP A 162 16.86 -5.87 -3.00
CA ASP A 162 17.26 -5.08 -4.15
C ASP A 162 16.76 -3.63 -4.03
N VAL A 163 17.61 -2.71 -4.49
CA VAL A 163 17.34 -1.28 -4.48
C VAL A 163 17.11 -0.83 -5.91
N VAL A 164 15.98 -0.17 -6.16
CA VAL A 164 15.59 0.37 -7.45
C VAL A 164 15.73 1.88 -7.41
N GLU A 165 16.61 2.42 -8.25
CA GLU A 165 16.83 3.85 -8.37
C GLU A 165 15.80 4.45 -9.34
N MET A 166 15.08 5.48 -8.90
CA MET A 166 14.04 6.16 -9.68
C MET A 166 14.11 7.67 -9.47
N ALA A 167 13.64 8.44 -10.45
CA ALA A 167 13.56 9.90 -10.30
C ALA A 167 12.39 10.29 -9.39
N ASP A 168 12.51 11.37 -8.62
CA ASP A 168 11.48 11.79 -7.65
C ASP A 168 10.08 12.01 -8.28
N GLN A 169 10.06 12.52 -9.50
CA GLN A 169 8.83 12.72 -10.27
C GLN A 169 8.06 11.41 -10.50
N GLU A 170 8.78 10.29 -10.62
CA GLU A 170 8.27 8.94 -10.86
C GLU A 170 7.70 8.27 -9.60
N ILE A 171 7.96 8.83 -8.40
CA ILE A 171 7.40 8.37 -7.12
C ILE A 171 6.61 9.46 -6.38
N SER A 172 6.24 10.52 -7.09
CA SER A 172 5.59 11.72 -6.55
C SER A 172 4.34 11.47 -5.71
N ALA A 173 3.55 10.43 -6.02
CA ALA A 173 2.38 10.06 -5.23
C ALA A 173 2.73 9.58 -3.81
N TYR A 174 3.93 9.01 -3.64
CA TYR A 174 4.41 8.43 -2.40
C TYR A 174 5.38 9.36 -1.63
N ALA A 175 6.07 10.27 -2.35
CA ALA A 175 7.09 11.17 -1.78
C ALA A 175 6.54 12.12 -0.69
N TYR A 176 5.35 12.69 -0.89
CA TYR A 176 4.72 13.59 0.09
C TYR A 176 4.40 12.88 1.41
N GLU A 177 3.79 11.70 1.31
CA GLU A 177 3.37 10.91 2.47
C GLU A 177 4.58 10.34 3.23
N ARG A 178 5.64 9.95 2.51
CA ARG A 178 6.91 9.51 3.10
C ARG A 178 7.47 10.54 4.08
N SER A 179 7.34 11.83 3.77
CA SER A 179 7.86 12.91 4.62
C SER A 179 6.98 13.21 5.83
N LEU A 180 5.65 13.28 5.65
CA LEU A 180 4.71 13.60 6.72
C LEU A 180 4.69 12.52 7.81
N ARG A 181 4.57 11.25 7.40
CA ARG A 181 4.47 10.11 8.34
C ARG A 181 5.76 9.86 9.11
N LEU A 182 6.91 10.25 8.55
CA LEU A 182 8.20 10.17 9.22
C LEU A 182 8.22 10.99 10.52
N ALA A 183 7.75 12.23 10.43
CA ALA A 183 7.74 13.17 11.55
C ALA A 183 6.82 12.69 12.68
N GLU A 184 5.63 12.21 12.32
CA GLU A 184 4.68 11.62 13.27
C GLU A 184 5.23 10.36 13.93
N ARG A 185 5.92 9.50 13.16
CA ARG A 185 6.53 8.29 13.68
C ARG A 185 7.65 8.58 14.68
N ILE A 186 8.52 9.55 14.39
CA ILE A 186 9.59 9.94 15.32
C ILE A 186 8.99 10.42 16.65
N LYS A 187 7.86 11.15 16.61
CA LYS A 187 7.15 11.57 17.82
C LYS A 187 6.58 10.36 18.58
N LEU A 188 5.90 9.45 17.89
CA LEU A 188 5.33 8.25 18.50
C LEU A 188 6.39 7.39 19.19
N LEU A 189 7.54 7.13 18.54
CA LEU A 189 8.60 6.31 19.11
C LEU A 189 9.18 6.91 20.40
N LYS A 190 9.25 8.23 20.50
CA LYS A 190 9.65 8.93 21.75
C LYS A 190 8.63 8.72 22.86
N ASP A 191 7.34 8.72 22.54
CA ASP A 191 6.26 8.56 23.51
C ASP A 191 6.16 7.11 24.03
N LEU A 192 6.48 6.11 23.19
CA LEU A 192 6.35 4.69 23.52
C LEU A 192 7.40 4.16 24.51
N LYS A 193 8.45 4.92 24.84
CA LYS A 193 9.52 4.53 25.78
C LYS A 193 10.04 3.11 25.56
N LEU A 194 10.27 2.75 24.29
CA LEU A 194 10.76 1.42 23.90
C LEU A 194 12.11 1.13 24.57
N GLY A 195 12.38 -0.14 24.86
CA GLY A 195 13.71 -0.57 25.31
C GLY A 195 14.76 -0.36 24.22
N ASP A 196 16.02 -0.16 24.59
CA ASP A 196 17.10 0.24 23.67
C ASP A 196 17.23 -0.66 22.44
N LYS A 197 16.99 -1.97 22.59
CA LYS A 197 17.02 -2.94 21.48
C LYS A 197 15.90 -2.73 20.46
N ASP A 198 14.68 -2.51 20.94
CA ASP A 198 13.52 -2.27 20.08
C ASP A 198 13.60 -0.89 19.44
N LEU A 199 14.09 0.11 20.18
CA LEU A 199 14.35 1.43 19.63
C LEU A 199 15.41 1.39 18.52
N GLN A 200 16.50 0.63 18.73
CA GLN A 200 17.54 0.41 17.71
C GLN A 200 17.01 -0.32 16.48
N LEU A 201 16.13 -1.32 16.65
CA LEU A 201 15.47 -1.99 15.53
C LEU A 201 14.59 -1.01 14.74
N GLN A 202 13.83 -0.17 15.44
CA GLN A 202 12.95 0.83 14.82
C GLN A 202 13.73 2.00 14.19
N SER A 203 14.90 2.36 14.73
CA SER A 203 15.77 3.42 14.20
C SER A 203 16.67 2.96 13.05
N GLN A 204 16.93 1.65 12.94
CA GLN A 204 17.67 1.02 11.83
C GLN A 204 16.83 0.78 10.58
N ILE A 205 15.50 0.95 10.66
CA ILE A 205 14.71 1.29 9.46
C ILE A 205 15.43 2.49 8.83
N PRO A 206 15.76 2.54 7.52
CA PRO A 206 16.65 3.56 6.90
C PRO A 206 16.14 5.01 6.94
N MET A 207 15.75 5.51 8.10
CA MET A 207 15.13 6.80 8.38
C MET A 207 16.19 7.90 8.30
N GLU A 208 17.41 7.64 8.77
CA GLU A 208 18.51 8.63 8.80
C GLU A 208 19.02 9.00 7.40
N THR A 209 19.05 8.05 6.46
CA THR A 209 19.45 8.31 5.06
C THR A 209 18.44 9.21 4.34
N ILE A 210 17.16 9.14 4.70
CA ILE A 210 16.06 9.91 4.10
C ILE A 210 15.94 11.31 4.70
N ILE A 211 16.32 11.48 5.97
CA ILE A 211 16.34 12.80 6.63
C ILE A 211 17.44 13.70 6.03
N ASN A 212 18.56 13.11 5.59
CA ASN A 212 19.66 13.89 4.99
C ASN A 212 19.33 14.39 3.57
N SER A 213 18.52 13.68 2.78
CA SER A 213 18.03 14.17 1.49
C SER A 213 17.03 15.33 1.66
N GLN A 214 16.33 15.44 2.79
CA GLN A 214 15.44 16.57 3.11
C GLN A 214 16.18 17.90 3.36
N GLN A 215 17.40 17.89 3.92
CA GLN A 215 18.14 19.14 4.17
C GLN A 215 18.62 19.82 2.88
N GLN A 216 18.81 19.09 1.79
CA GLN A 216 19.14 19.67 0.48
C GLN A 216 17.90 20.23 -0.25
N GLN A 217 16.70 19.72 0.03
CA GLN A 217 15.46 20.08 -0.68
C GLN A 217 14.95 21.49 -0.36
N GLN A 218 15.20 22.05 0.83
CA GLN A 218 14.83 23.44 1.13
C GLN A 218 15.57 24.48 0.27
N ARG A 219 16.59 24.08 -0.50
CA ARG A 219 17.36 25.01 -1.35
C ARG A 219 16.98 25.00 -2.83
N ARG A 220 16.10 24.10 -3.31
CA ARG A 220 15.89 23.87 -4.76
C ARG A 220 14.46 24.09 -5.29
N SER A 221 13.53 24.60 -4.49
CA SER A 221 12.16 24.90 -4.95
C SER A 221 12.11 26.16 -5.83
N SER A 222 12.64 26.05 -7.05
CA SER A 222 12.42 27.01 -8.14
C SER A 222 12.86 26.37 -9.47
N PHE A 223 12.03 25.50 -10.05
CA PHE A 223 12.17 25.16 -11.46
C PHE A 223 10.80 25.07 -12.14
N ASP A 224 10.69 25.89 -13.18
CA ASP A 224 9.60 26.13 -14.12
C ASP A 224 9.67 25.07 -15.24
N ASP A 225 8.54 24.51 -15.68
CA ASP A 225 8.54 23.43 -16.68
C ASP A 225 7.33 23.53 -17.62
N SER A 226 7.58 24.07 -18.81
CA SER A 226 6.57 24.50 -19.79
C SER A 226 6.75 23.86 -21.17
N ASN A 227 7.25 22.62 -21.26
CA ASN A 227 7.32 21.94 -22.57
C ASN A 227 7.39 20.41 -22.46
N ASN A 228 6.25 19.73 -22.38
CA ASN A 228 6.16 18.38 -22.94
C ASN A 228 4.74 18.05 -23.43
N GLN A 229 4.67 17.60 -24.68
CA GLN A 229 3.44 17.23 -25.39
C GLN A 229 3.33 15.70 -25.41
N TYR A 230 2.35 15.14 -24.69
CA TYR A 230 2.16 13.69 -24.55
C TYR A 230 0.91 13.20 -25.30
N HIS A 231 0.98 11.99 -25.87
CA HIS A 231 -0.07 11.36 -26.68
C HIS A 231 -0.82 10.29 -25.86
N TYR A 232 -2.15 10.21 -25.98
CA TYR A 232 -3.03 9.44 -25.10
C TYR A 232 -3.85 8.37 -25.84
N THR A 233 -4.16 7.26 -25.19
CA THR A 233 -5.18 6.27 -25.59
C THR A 233 -6.47 6.48 -24.80
N PHE A 234 -7.24 7.51 -25.16
CA PHE A 234 -8.65 7.62 -24.76
C PHE A 234 -9.54 7.36 -25.97
N THR A 235 -10.69 6.72 -25.78
CA THR A 235 -11.70 6.70 -26.87
C THR A 235 -12.26 8.13 -27.06
N PRO A 236 -12.56 8.57 -28.30
CA PRO A 236 -12.95 9.96 -28.57
C PRO A 236 -14.11 10.47 -27.69
N ASN A 237 -15.05 9.59 -27.32
CA ASN A 237 -16.20 9.93 -26.48
C ASN A 237 -15.85 10.12 -24.99
N GLN A 238 -14.78 9.49 -24.47
CA GLN A 238 -14.31 9.69 -23.10
C GLN A 238 -13.57 11.02 -22.92
N LEU A 239 -13.13 11.64 -24.00
CA LEU A 239 -12.33 12.85 -23.93
C LEU A 239 -13.21 14.12 -23.79
N GLU A 240 -14.42 14.12 -24.33
CA GLU A 240 -15.26 15.33 -24.38
C GLU A 240 -15.91 15.71 -23.05
N SER A 241 -16.29 14.74 -22.20
CA SER A 241 -16.82 15.01 -20.87
C SER A 241 -15.74 15.33 -19.82
N PHE A 242 -14.49 14.91 -20.06
CA PHE A 242 -13.38 15.03 -19.11
C PHE A 242 -12.39 16.16 -19.44
N LYS A 243 -12.41 16.70 -20.66
CA LYS A 243 -11.50 17.76 -21.15
C LYS A 243 -11.47 19.03 -20.29
N HIS A 244 -12.52 19.32 -19.53
CA HIS A 244 -12.60 20.59 -18.79
C HIS A 244 -11.92 20.61 -17.41
N ASN A 245 -11.48 19.47 -16.84
CA ASN A 245 -11.01 19.43 -15.44
C ASN A 245 -9.73 18.60 -15.16
N VAL A 246 -9.01 18.12 -16.17
CA VAL A 246 -7.74 17.39 -15.93
C VAL A 246 -6.64 18.39 -15.57
N THR A 247 -6.31 18.49 -14.29
CA THR A 247 -5.19 19.31 -13.83
C THR A 247 -3.85 18.68 -14.19
N GLU A 248 -2.83 19.51 -14.42
CA GLU A 248 -1.45 19.08 -14.68
C GLU A 248 -0.91 18.13 -13.58
N SER A 249 -1.32 18.34 -12.33
CA SER A 249 -1.00 17.46 -11.19
C SER A 249 -1.54 16.04 -11.36
N SER A 250 -2.76 15.88 -11.90
CA SER A 250 -3.34 14.56 -12.18
C SER A 250 -2.58 13.83 -13.29
N MET A 251 -2.07 14.56 -14.30
CA MET A 251 -1.28 13.97 -15.38
C MET A 251 0.09 13.48 -14.89
N ARG A 252 0.77 14.28 -14.05
CA ARG A 252 2.06 13.90 -13.45
C ARG A 252 1.94 12.63 -12.60
N LYS A 253 0.86 12.51 -11.82
CA LYS A 253 0.56 11.29 -11.06
C LYS A 253 0.33 10.09 -11.98
N MET A 254 -0.36 10.26 -13.10
CA MET A 254 -0.59 9.14 -14.01
C MET A 254 0.71 8.63 -14.64
N HIS A 255 1.59 9.54 -15.07
CA HIS A 255 2.91 9.17 -15.60
C HIS A 255 3.77 8.42 -14.56
N SER A 256 3.74 8.87 -13.31
CA SER A 256 4.46 8.20 -12.23
C SER A 256 3.93 6.78 -11.96
N ALA A 257 2.61 6.58 -12.02
CA ALA A 257 2.02 5.24 -11.91
C ALA A 257 2.50 4.29 -13.01
N VAL A 258 2.50 4.74 -14.28
CA VAL A 258 2.94 3.94 -15.43
C VAL A 258 4.40 3.53 -15.25
N ARG A 259 5.26 4.49 -14.91
CA ARG A 259 6.69 4.27 -14.79
C ARG A 259 7.05 3.32 -13.66
N LEU A 260 6.40 3.47 -12.52
CA LEU A 260 6.54 2.55 -11.40
C LEU A 260 6.01 1.15 -11.75
N ASN A 261 4.87 1.06 -12.43
CA ASN A 261 4.34 -0.22 -12.90
C ASN A 261 5.30 -0.93 -13.88
N GLU A 262 5.96 -0.19 -14.78
CA GLU A 262 6.98 -0.78 -15.67
C GLU A 262 8.10 -1.45 -14.87
N GLN A 263 8.62 -0.78 -13.84
CA GLN A 263 9.64 -1.35 -12.94
C GLN A 263 9.14 -2.57 -12.18
N ILE A 264 7.88 -2.54 -11.71
CA ILE A 264 7.26 -3.67 -11.02
C ILE A 264 7.14 -4.87 -11.96
N LYS A 265 6.62 -4.66 -13.17
CA LYS A 265 6.45 -5.73 -14.17
C LYS A 265 7.79 -6.30 -14.62
N GLU A 266 8.81 -5.48 -14.82
CA GLU A 266 10.13 -5.95 -15.25
C GLU A 266 10.71 -6.98 -14.27
N ARG A 267 10.45 -6.84 -12.97
CA ARG A 267 11.06 -7.68 -11.91
C ARG A 267 10.12 -8.73 -11.33
N SER A 268 8.81 -8.44 -11.31
CA SER A 268 7.81 -9.14 -10.49
C SER A 268 6.65 -9.71 -11.29
N ARG A 269 6.71 -9.71 -12.62
CA ARG A 269 5.64 -10.26 -13.48
C ARG A 269 5.32 -11.74 -13.18
N ASP A 270 6.34 -12.54 -12.90
CA ASP A 270 6.20 -13.97 -12.61
C ASP A 270 6.06 -14.30 -11.12
N ALA A 271 5.99 -13.26 -10.28
CA ALA A 271 5.82 -13.43 -8.84
C ALA A 271 4.48 -14.10 -8.52
N LYS A 272 4.44 -14.93 -7.48
CA LYS A 272 3.19 -15.56 -7.02
C LYS A 272 2.33 -14.62 -6.19
N LEU A 273 2.94 -13.57 -5.65
CA LEU A 273 2.24 -12.53 -4.93
C LEU A 273 3.10 -11.26 -4.92
N VAL A 274 2.47 -10.12 -5.22
CA VAL A 274 3.10 -8.81 -5.12
C VAL A 274 2.42 -8.00 -4.01
N LEU A 275 3.22 -7.54 -3.05
CA LEU A 275 2.82 -6.70 -1.93
C LEU A 275 3.28 -5.27 -2.19
N ILE A 276 2.34 -4.31 -2.25
CA ILE A 276 2.64 -2.90 -2.56
C ILE A 276 1.93 -1.99 -1.55
N ASN A 277 2.55 -0.86 -1.19
CA ASN A 277 1.88 0.17 -0.41
C ASN A 277 0.70 0.79 -1.20
N LEU A 278 -0.49 0.81 -0.60
CA LEU A 278 -1.63 1.53 -1.14
C LEU A 278 -1.41 3.05 -1.00
N PRO A 279 -1.47 3.83 -2.09
CA PRO A 279 -1.29 5.28 -2.04
C PRO A 279 -2.32 5.98 -1.14
N SER A 280 -2.00 7.18 -0.66
CA SER A 280 -2.95 8.01 0.08
C SER A 280 -4.24 8.31 -0.68
N PRO A 281 -5.41 8.07 -0.07
CA PRO A 281 -6.66 8.52 -0.63
C PRO A 281 -6.64 10.06 -0.75
N PRO A 282 -7.39 10.63 -1.69
CA PRO A 282 -7.49 12.07 -1.84
C PRO A 282 -8.07 12.71 -0.57
N THR A 283 -7.52 13.85 -0.16
CA THR A 283 -8.06 14.64 0.97
C THR A 283 -9.40 15.28 0.64
N LYS A 284 -9.62 15.62 -0.63
CA LYS A 284 -10.90 16.13 -1.12
C LYS A 284 -11.83 14.97 -1.42
N GLN A 285 -12.94 14.90 -0.70
CA GLN A 285 -14.03 13.98 -0.98
C GLN A 285 -14.87 14.55 -2.13
N SER A 286 -14.46 14.23 -3.36
CA SER A 286 -15.25 14.50 -4.56
C SER A 286 -15.20 13.30 -5.50
N THR A 287 -16.27 13.12 -6.27
CA THR A 287 -16.38 12.06 -7.28
C THR A 287 -15.16 12.01 -8.18
N LEU A 288 -14.77 13.16 -8.75
CA LEU A 288 -13.61 13.25 -9.64
C LEU A 288 -12.30 12.81 -8.96
N ALA A 289 -12.12 13.15 -7.68
CA ALA A 289 -10.93 12.77 -6.93
C ALA A 289 -10.92 11.26 -6.64
N ALA A 290 -12.06 10.68 -6.28
CA ALA A 290 -12.22 9.24 -6.08
C ALA A 290 -11.91 8.48 -7.38
N TYR A 291 -12.52 8.88 -8.51
CA TYR A 291 -12.23 8.32 -9.83
C TYR A 291 -10.75 8.40 -10.21
N SER A 292 -10.13 9.58 -10.06
CA SER A 292 -8.71 9.77 -10.40
C SER A 292 -7.80 8.87 -9.57
N TYR A 293 -8.14 8.67 -8.30
CA TYR A 293 -7.39 7.76 -7.41
C TYR A 293 -7.54 6.30 -7.86
N MET A 294 -8.77 5.87 -8.15
CA MET A 294 -9.04 4.51 -8.61
C MET A 294 -8.30 4.21 -9.91
N GLU A 295 -8.32 5.15 -10.86
CA GLU A 295 -7.57 5.02 -12.12
C GLU A 295 -6.07 4.92 -11.89
N TYR A 296 -5.51 5.77 -11.02
CA TYR A 296 -4.08 5.74 -10.66
C TYR A 296 -3.67 4.36 -10.13
N VAL A 297 -4.43 3.80 -9.18
CA VAL A 297 -4.11 2.49 -8.58
C VAL A 297 -4.28 1.38 -9.60
N ASP A 298 -5.28 1.45 -10.49
CA ASP A 298 -5.43 0.49 -11.58
C ASP A 298 -4.23 0.50 -12.53
N VAL A 299 -3.79 1.68 -12.98
CA VAL A 299 -2.63 1.84 -13.88
C VAL A 299 -1.33 1.37 -13.20
N LEU A 300 -1.16 1.68 -11.92
CA LEU A 300 0.00 1.24 -11.13
C LEU A 300 0.09 -0.30 -11.05
N THR A 301 -1.05 -0.98 -11.06
CA THR A 301 -1.13 -2.43 -10.79
C THR A 301 -1.51 -3.26 -12.01
N GLU A 302 -1.64 -2.62 -13.17
CA GLU A 302 -2.06 -3.26 -14.42
C GLU A 302 -1.05 -4.32 -14.86
N GLY A 303 -1.53 -5.51 -15.21
CA GLY A 303 -0.72 -6.61 -15.74
C GLY A 303 -0.04 -7.48 -14.66
N LEU A 304 -0.36 -7.27 -13.38
CA LEU A 304 0.09 -8.11 -12.27
C LEU A 304 -1.01 -9.10 -11.87
N ASP A 305 -0.63 -10.33 -11.55
CA ASP A 305 -1.57 -11.43 -11.29
C ASP A 305 -2.28 -11.28 -9.94
N ARG A 306 -1.53 -11.47 -8.84
CA ARG A 306 -2.06 -11.42 -7.46
C ARG A 306 -1.41 -10.30 -6.68
N LEU A 307 -2.26 -9.47 -6.07
CA LEU A 307 -1.84 -8.25 -5.41
C LEU A 307 -2.43 -8.14 -4.01
N LEU A 308 -1.61 -7.72 -3.06
CA LEU A 308 -2.04 -7.22 -1.77
C LEU A 308 -1.58 -5.77 -1.64
N LEU A 309 -2.53 -4.84 -1.75
CA LEU A 309 -2.28 -3.43 -1.51
C LEU A 309 -2.47 -3.13 -0.03
N MET A 310 -1.52 -2.43 0.60
CA MET A 310 -1.50 -2.30 2.05
C MET A 310 -1.25 -0.87 2.51
N ARG A 311 -2.00 -0.41 3.51
CA ARG A 311 -1.83 0.88 4.16
C ARG A 311 -1.76 0.67 5.67
N GLY A 312 -0.65 1.05 6.29
CA GLY A 312 -0.58 1.12 7.75
C GLY A 312 -1.33 2.35 8.27
N SER A 313 -1.78 2.27 9.53
CA SER A 313 -2.32 3.39 10.31
C SER A 313 -1.26 4.42 10.71
N GLY A 314 0.02 4.07 10.60
CA GLY A 314 1.15 4.91 11.02
C GLY A 314 1.57 4.68 12.47
N ARG A 315 0.81 3.87 13.23
CA ARG A 315 1.08 3.51 14.63
C ARG A 315 1.68 2.13 14.82
N GLU A 316 1.86 1.37 13.76
CA GLU A 316 2.43 0.03 13.81
C GLU A 316 3.86 0.08 14.31
N VAL A 317 4.16 -0.72 15.34
CA VAL A 317 5.51 -0.96 15.81
C VAL A 317 5.70 -2.47 15.89
N ILE A 318 6.61 -2.99 15.08
CA ILE A 318 6.92 -4.41 15.06
C ILE A 318 8.17 -4.65 15.91
N THR A 319 7.96 -5.19 17.10
CA THR A 319 9.03 -5.60 18.00
C THR A 319 9.19 -7.11 17.93
N ILE A 320 10.17 -7.59 17.16
CA ILE A 320 10.64 -8.99 17.06
C ILE A 320 9.58 -10.01 16.59
N PHE A 321 9.91 -10.77 15.54
CA PHE A 321 9.11 -11.93 15.15
C PHE A 321 9.40 -13.11 16.10
N SER A 322 8.41 -13.49 16.91
CA SER A 322 8.47 -14.69 17.77
C SER A 322 8.20 -15.97 16.99
#